data_AF-K1SEF3-F1
#
_entry.id   AF-K1SEF3-F1
#
_cell.length_a   1.000
_cell.length_b   1.000
_cell.length_c   1.000
_cell.angle_alpha   90.00
_cell.angle_beta   90.00
_cell.angle_gamma   90.00
#
_symmetry.space_group_name_H-M   'P 1'
#
loop_
_entity.id
_entity.type
_entity.pdbx_description
1 polymer ?
#
loop_
_entity_poly.entity_id
_entity_poly.type
_entity_poly.pdbx_seq_one_letter_code
_entity_poly.pdbx_strand_id
1 'polypeptide(L)'
;MLNASYFPSTKEQDKRNEIILSLINLLESEGAAWNDNLPLVLNSDGSVSFKENADKDITYLKSKDVLYLNSYATAQNCFDELVEKFSLGDYSASDALKIASVCYSLKKISFSAANPFTVADSVSPTLAAKIKENSSFYRGVDINVTTARHYTDGTIAPHIIGITGKLNESEYKDRTDAYKAESADQNLTTEQKTTLSLRAYAMDDTIGKFGLESAMEDYLRGTNGIMTTTTASDGTKTSEITREPVDGDTVILTLDSVLQKKVQDSLAAFVERYRDKDAIPAVGSAVVMDVNTGAVLACATYPSYDLNTYYQNSRLSQRIKALRFGTELL
;
A
#
# COMPACT_ATOMS: atom_id res chain seq x y z
N MET A 1 -4.66 3.46 11.36
CA MET A 1 -4.22 4.73 10.74
C MET A 1 -4.19 5.82 11.79
N LEU A 2 -3.40 6.88 11.61
CA LEU A 2 -3.49 8.12 12.38
C LEU A 2 -4.42 9.10 11.65
N ASN A 3 -5.26 9.79 12.41
CA ASN A 3 -6.23 10.77 11.93
C ASN A 3 -5.99 12.12 12.61
N ALA A 4 -5.67 13.14 11.80
CA ALA A 4 -5.23 14.44 12.31
C ALA A 4 -6.32 15.21 13.07
N SER A 5 -7.60 14.89 12.85
CA SER A 5 -8.70 15.53 13.59
C SER A 5 -8.64 15.29 15.09
N TYR A 6 -7.97 14.20 15.51
CA TYR A 6 -7.93 13.78 16.92
C TYR A 6 -6.51 13.54 17.41
N PHE A 7 -5.59 13.14 16.55
CA PHE A 7 -4.21 12.94 16.93
C PHE A 7 -3.62 14.22 17.56
N PRO A 8 -2.82 14.14 18.64
CA PRO A 8 -2.33 15.33 19.32
C PRO A 8 -1.58 16.26 18.36
N SER A 9 -1.78 17.57 18.53
CA SER A 9 -1.17 18.59 17.67
C SER A 9 0.34 18.67 17.89
N THR A 10 1.06 19.35 17.00
CA THR A 10 2.51 19.59 17.16
C THR A 10 2.89 20.34 18.44
N LYS A 11 1.94 20.97 19.13
CA LYS A 11 2.15 21.60 20.45
C LYS A 11 2.20 20.59 21.60
N GLU A 12 1.66 19.39 21.39
CA GLU A 12 1.62 18.29 22.37
C GLU A 12 2.58 17.18 21.93
N GLN A 13 3.81 17.54 21.55
CA GLN A 13 4.77 16.61 20.94
C GLN A 13 5.06 15.39 21.82
N ASP A 14 5.18 15.57 23.15
CA ASP A 14 5.41 14.47 24.09
C ASP A 14 4.30 13.41 24.03
N LYS A 15 3.03 13.84 23.97
CA LYS A 15 1.88 12.94 23.81
C LYS A 15 1.89 12.23 22.47
N ARG A 16 2.32 12.90 21.39
CA ARG A 16 2.47 12.26 20.07
C ARG A 16 3.52 11.16 20.15
N ASN A 17 4.67 11.45 20.76
CA ASN A 17 5.78 10.53 20.92
C ASN A 17 5.35 9.29 21.72
N GLU A 18 4.62 9.49 22.83
CA GLU A 18 4.10 8.43 23.68
C GLU A 18 3.13 7.50 22.92
N ILE A 19 2.15 8.07 22.20
CA ILE A 19 1.19 7.30 21.40
C ILE A 19 1.90 6.53 20.28
N ILE A 20 2.82 7.19 19.56
CA ILE A 20 3.55 6.59 18.44
C ILE A 20 4.39 5.41 18.92
N LEU A 21 5.19 5.60 19.97
CA LEU A 21 6.08 4.55 20.47
C LEU A 21 5.29 3.38 21.04
N SER A 22 4.26 3.66 21.84
CA SER A 22 3.38 2.61 22.39
C SER A 22 2.69 1.81 21.28
N LEU A 23 2.22 2.47 20.22
CA LEU A 23 1.60 1.81 19.08
C LEU A 23 2.59 0.93 18.32
N ILE A 24 3.82 1.41 18.08
CA ILE A 24 4.88 0.64 17.40
C ILE A 24 5.29 -0.56 18.25
N ASN A 25 5.49 -0.39 19.56
CA ASN A 25 5.85 -1.49 20.45
C ASN A 25 4.74 -2.56 20.50
N LEU A 26 3.48 -2.14 20.51
CA LEU A 26 2.34 -3.06 20.44
C LEU A 26 2.34 -3.84 19.11
N LEU A 27 2.56 -3.16 17.98
CA LEU A 27 2.68 -3.78 16.66
C LEU A 27 3.82 -4.81 16.62
N GLU A 28 5.00 -4.44 17.09
CA GLU A 28 6.18 -5.32 17.12
C GLU A 28 5.98 -6.52 18.05
N SER A 29 5.32 -6.34 19.21
CA SER A 29 5.03 -7.42 20.14
C SER A 29 4.10 -8.51 19.58
N GLU A 30 3.26 -8.14 18.60
CA GLU A 30 2.35 -9.03 17.88
C GLU A 30 2.94 -9.49 16.53
N GLY A 31 4.21 -9.15 16.24
CA GLY A 31 4.87 -9.49 14.98
C GLY A 31 4.30 -8.76 13.76
N ALA A 32 3.56 -7.67 13.96
CA ALA A 32 2.96 -6.88 12.89
C ALA A 32 3.95 -5.85 12.36
N ALA A 33 4.17 -5.83 11.03
CA ALA A 33 5.02 -4.83 10.40
C ALA A 33 4.33 -3.45 10.36
N TRP A 34 5.11 -2.39 10.53
CA TRP A 34 4.65 -1.00 10.45
C TRP A 34 5.40 -0.22 9.37
N ASN A 35 4.87 0.94 8.99
CA ASN A 35 5.38 1.79 7.91
C ASN A 35 6.51 2.69 8.42
N ASP A 36 7.76 2.22 8.25
CA ASP A 36 8.98 3.00 8.47
C ASP A 36 9.47 3.64 7.17
N ASN A 37 9.32 4.95 7.05
CA ASN A 37 9.70 5.71 5.85
C ASN A 37 10.95 6.59 6.06
N LEU A 38 11.58 6.56 7.24
CA LEU A 38 12.74 7.40 7.51
C LEU A 38 13.94 6.92 6.67
N PRO A 39 14.68 7.80 5.99
CA PRO A 39 15.86 7.40 5.20
C PRO A 39 17.11 7.22 6.07
N LEU A 40 16.96 6.85 7.34
CA LEU A 40 18.04 6.63 8.31
C LEU A 40 17.96 5.21 8.88
N VAL A 41 19.11 4.61 9.16
CA VAL A 41 19.23 3.33 9.87
C VAL A 41 20.22 3.43 11.01
N LEU A 42 19.95 2.69 12.08
CA LEU A 42 20.88 2.49 13.19
C LEU A 42 21.74 1.26 12.89
N ASN A 43 23.05 1.45 12.85
CA ASN A 43 24.00 0.36 12.67
C ASN A 43 24.28 -0.33 14.01
N SER A 44 24.83 -1.55 13.94
CA SER A 44 25.15 -2.36 15.13
C SER A 44 26.17 -1.70 16.08
N ASP A 45 26.97 -0.76 15.56
CA ASP A 45 27.94 0.03 16.33
C ASP A 45 27.33 1.29 16.98
N GLY A 46 26.03 1.51 16.80
CA GLY A 46 25.30 2.69 17.29
C GLY A 46 25.40 3.92 16.40
N SER A 47 26.14 3.86 15.29
CA SER A 47 26.19 4.96 14.32
C SER A 47 24.92 5.01 13.47
N VAL A 48 24.57 6.21 12.99
CA VAL A 48 23.45 6.40 12.06
C VAL A 48 23.98 6.62 10.66
N SER A 49 23.43 5.89 9.69
CA SER A 49 23.75 6.04 8.27
C SER A 49 22.48 6.24 7.43
N PHE A 50 22.66 6.76 6.21
CA PHE A 50 21.57 6.87 5.25
C PHE A 50 21.25 5.50 4.65
N LYS A 51 19.95 5.23 4.43
CA LYS A 51 19.51 4.06 3.66
C LYS A 51 20.04 4.15 2.22
N GLU A 52 20.46 3.01 1.66
CA GLU A 52 20.85 2.94 0.24
C GLU A 52 19.66 3.29 -0.67
N ASN A 53 19.92 3.97 -1.79
CA ASN A 53 18.91 4.36 -2.79
C ASN A 53 17.76 5.24 -2.25
N ALA A 54 18.05 6.11 -1.28
CA ALA A 54 17.09 7.00 -0.63
C ALA A 54 17.33 8.49 -0.92
N ASP A 55 18.04 8.85 -2.00
CA ASP A 55 18.50 10.23 -2.28
C ASP A 55 17.39 11.28 -2.25
N LYS A 56 16.21 10.94 -2.80
CA LYS A 56 15.01 11.79 -2.82
C LYS A 56 14.49 12.05 -1.40
N ASP A 57 14.41 11.01 -0.58
CA ASP A 57 13.96 11.10 0.81
C ASP A 57 14.97 11.83 1.69
N ILE A 58 16.27 11.62 1.46
CA ILE A 58 17.36 12.34 2.13
C ILE A 58 17.29 13.83 1.79
N THR A 59 17.05 14.15 0.53
CA THR A 59 16.87 15.53 0.07
C THR A 59 15.65 16.18 0.75
N TYR A 60 14.51 15.47 0.80
CA TYR A 60 13.31 15.95 1.49
C TYR A 60 13.53 16.08 3.00
N LEU A 61 14.22 15.13 3.64
CA LEU A 61 14.58 15.16 5.05
C LEU A 61 15.40 16.42 5.39
N LYS A 62 16.37 16.79 4.54
CA LYS A 62 17.19 17.99 4.72
C LYS A 62 16.45 19.29 4.38
N SER A 63 15.32 19.23 3.68
CA SER A 63 14.57 20.40 3.21
C SER A 63 14.06 21.29 4.34
N LYS A 64 13.65 22.53 4.00
CA LYS A 64 13.07 23.48 4.95
C LYS A 64 11.79 22.97 5.61
N ASP A 65 11.07 22.08 4.95
CA ASP A 65 9.81 21.53 5.44
C ASP A 65 10.02 20.57 6.61
N VAL A 66 11.20 19.93 6.67
CA VAL A 66 11.52 18.90 7.67
C VAL A 66 12.64 19.31 8.62
N LEU A 67 13.89 19.52 8.20
CA LEU A 67 15.02 19.80 9.11
C LEU A 67 15.73 21.13 8.84
N TYR A 68 15.57 21.69 7.65
CA TYR A 68 16.26 22.90 7.20
C TYR A 68 17.79 22.84 7.30
N LEU A 69 18.37 21.72 6.85
CA LEU A 69 19.80 21.48 6.87
C LEU A 69 20.44 21.66 5.49
N ASN A 70 21.75 21.90 5.47
CA ASN A 70 22.51 21.98 4.23
C ASN A 70 22.57 20.62 3.51
N SER A 71 22.77 20.65 2.18
CA SER A 71 22.85 19.44 1.35
C SER A 71 23.95 18.46 1.80
N TYR A 72 25.07 18.98 2.31
CA TYR A 72 26.20 18.21 2.82
C TYR A 72 26.02 17.68 4.25
N ALA A 73 24.89 17.92 4.92
CA ALA A 73 24.64 17.40 6.26
C ALA A 73 24.74 15.87 6.29
N THR A 74 25.42 15.34 7.30
CA THR A 74 25.60 13.90 7.48
C THR A 74 24.33 13.24 8.03
N ALA A 75 24.26 11.91 7.98
CA ALA A 75 23.16 11.15 8.58
C ALA A 75 23.04 11.43 10.09
N GLN A 76 24.18 11.57 10.78
CA GLN A 76 24.21 11.94 12.18
C GLN A 76 23.63 13.35 12.41
N ASN A 77 24.01 14.35 11.61
CA ASN A 77 23.45 15.70 11.76
C ASN A 77 21.93 15.70 11.54
N CYS A 78 21.42 14.90 10.59
CA CYS A 78 19.98 14.75 10.40
C CYS A 78 19.31 14.09 11.62
N PHE A 79 19.95 13.08 12.21
CA PHE A 79 19.42 12.43 13.41
C PHE A 79 19.40 13.37 14.62
N ASP A 80 20.48 14.10 14.87
CA ASP A 80 20.56 15.05 15.99
C ASP A 80 19.48 16.13 15.88
N GLU A 81 19.26 16.67 14.67
CA GLU A 81 18.20 17.66 14.41
C GLU A 81 16.80 17.05 14.55
N LEU A 82 16.59 15.77 14.18
CA LEU A 82 15.33 15.07 14.43
C LEU A 82 15.07 14.93 15.94
N VAL A 83 16.11 14.64 16.72
CA VAL A 83 16.02 14.50 18.18
C VAL A 83 15.62 15.82 18.82
N GLU A 84 16.23 16.92 18.40
CA GLU A 84 15.88 18.26 18.89
C GLU A 84 14.45 18.64 18.46
N LYS A 85 14.15 18.56 17.16
CA LYS A 85 12.90 19.04 16.57
C LYS A 85 11.66 18.31 17.07
N PHE A 86 11.79 17.02 17.38
CA PHE A 86 10.68 16.19 17.84
C PHE A 86 10.75 15.84 19.33
N SER A 87 11.63 16.50 20.09
CA SER A 87 11.76 16.32 21.55
C SER A 87 12.00 14.85 21.92
N LEU A 88 13.01 14.24 21.30
CA LEU A 88 13.32 12.80 21.44
C LEU A 88 14.51 12.52 22.37
N GLY A 89 15.00 13.52 23.11
CA GLY A 89 16.21 13.40 23.93
C GLY A 89 16.10 12.38 25.07
N ASP A 90 14.89 12.10 25.54
CA ASP A 90 14.62 11.14 26.62
C ASP A 90 14.47 9.68 26.12
N TYR A 91 14.58 9.46 24.81
CA TYR A 91 14.36 8.15 24.19
C TYR A 91 15.69 7.50 23.80
N SER A 92 15.72 6.17 23.78
CA SER A 92 16.85 5.43 23.21
C SER A 92 17.02 5.78 21.73
N ALA A 93 18.23 5.67 21.17
CA ALA A 93 18.45 5.98 19.75
C ALA A 93 17.53 5.16 18.81
N SER A 94 17.23 3.91 19.19
CA SER A 94 16.29 3.06 18.46
C SER A 94 14.86 3.60 18.52
N ASP A 95 14.37 3.94 19.71
CA ASP A 95 13.01 4.47 19.89
C ASP A 95 12.85 5.85 19.26
N ALA A 96 13.88 6.70 19.37
CA ALA A 96 13.92 8.00 18.73
C ALA A 96 13.80 7.85 17.20
N LEU A 97 14.51 6.90 16.57
CA LEU A 97 14.35 6.64 15.13
C LEU A 97 12.94 6.16 14.77
N LYS A 98 12.34 5.29 15.58
CA LYS A 98 10.95 4.81 15.37
C LYS A 98 9.97 5.98 15.40
N ILE A 99 10.06 6.84 16.41
CA ILE A 99 9.18 8.01 16.55
C ILE A 99 9.45 9.03 15.42
N ALA A 100 10.73 9.31 15.14
CA ALA A 100 11.15 10.21 14.08
C ALA A 100 10.64 9.78 12.72
N SER A 101 10.58 8.46 12.45
CA SER A 101 10.05 7.92 11.20
C SER A 101 8.58 8.24 10.97
N VAL A 102 7.75 8.08 12.01
CA VAL A 102 6.34 8.46 11.91
C VAL A 102 6.23 9.97 11.78
N CYS A 103 6.97 10.76 12.57
CA CYS A 103 6.91 12.23 12.50
C CYS A 103 7.34 12.76 11.12
N TYR A 104 8.40 12.20 10.54
CA TYR A 104 8.84 12.45 9.17
C TYR A 104 7.74 12.11 8.16
N SER A 105 7.12 10.94 8.30
CA SER A 105 6.04 10.50 7.41
C SER A 105 4.85 11.46 7.46
N LEU A 106 4.45 11.91 8.65
CA LEU A 106 3.37 12.87 8.84
C LEU A 106 3.66 14.21 8.16
N LYS A 107 4.91 14.68 8.17
CA LYS A 107 5.33 15.86 7.40
C LYS A 107 5.24 15.61 5.90
N LYS A 108 5.78 14.48 5.44
CA LYS A 108 5.84 14.12 4.01
C LYS A 108 4.46 14.06 3.35
N ILE A 109 3.45 13.53 4.04
CA ILE A 109 2.09 13.43 3.48
C ILE A 109 1.24 14.69 3.70
N SER A 110 1.80 15.76 4.28
CA SER A 110 1.03 16.92 4.75
C SER A 110 -0.16 16.50 5.61
N PHE A 111 0.16 15.77 6.68
CA PHE A 111 -0.82 15.10 7.55
C PHE A 111 -1.95 16.03 7.97
N SER A 112 -3.17 15.62 7.65
CA SER A 112 -4.39 16.37 7.89
C SER A 112 -5.58 15.42 7.96
N ALA A 113 -6.78 15.94 8.21
CA ALA A 113 -7.99 15.11 8.17
C ALA A 113 -8.23 14.51 6.78
N ALA A 114 -7.79 15.18 5.72
CA ALA A 114 -7.87 14.71 4.34
C ALA A 114 -6.76 13.70 3.98
N ASN A 115 -5.59 13.81 4.64
CA ASN A 115 -4.43 12.96 4.38
C ASN A 115 -4.03 12.20 5.65
N PRO A 116 -4.76 11.13 6.02
CA PRO A 116 -4.40 10.30 7.17
C PRO A 116 -3.12 9.48 6.90
N PHE A 117 -2.47 9.02 7.97
CA PHE A 117 -1.27 8.18 7.85
C PHE A 117 -1.57 6.73 8.22
N THR A 118 -1.34 5.79 7.31
CA THR A 118 -1.41 4.37 7.64
C THR A 118 -0.14 3.96 8.38
N VAL A 119 -0.25 3.62 9.68
CA VAL A 119 0.87 3.14 10.49
C VAL A 119 1.20 1.68 10.16
N ALA A 120 0.19 0.84 10.01
CA ALA A 120 0.35 -0.58 9.70
C ALA A 120 -0.85 -1.07 8.88
N ASP A 121 -0.58 -2.03 8.00
CA ASP A 121 -1.57 -2.77 7.21
C ASP A 121 -1.71 -4.19 7.76
N SER A 122 -2.82 -4.86 7.47
CA SER A 122 -3.04 -6.28 7.80
C SER A 122 -2.87 -6.61 9.31
N VAL A 123 -3.40 -5.75 10.19
CA VAL A 123 -3.41 -5.98 11.64
C VAL A 123 -4.39 -7.09 12.02
N SER A 124 -4.03 -7.93 13.01
CA SER A 124 -4.90 -9.00 13.49
C SER A 124 -6.15 -8.44 14.19
N PRO A 125 -7.30 -9.16 14.19
CA PRO A 125 -8.48 -8.74 14.94
C PRO A 125 -8.21 -8.52 16.43
N THR A 126 -7.35 -9.36 17.03
CA THR A 126 -6.93 -9.25 18.43
C THR A 126 -6.15 -7.96 18.69
N LEU A 127 -5.20 -7.61 17.81
CA LEU A 127 -4.46 -6.35 17.90
C LEU A 127 -5.39 -5.14 17.73
N ALA A 128 -6.30 -5.19 16.76
CA ALA A 128 -7.31 -4.16 16.56
C ALA A 128 -8.21 -3.97 17.79
N ALA A 129 -8.60 -5.07 18.46
CA ALA A 129 -9.37 -5.02 19.70
C ALA A 129 -8.58 -4.35 20.84
N LYS A 130 -7.31 -4.71 21.04
CA LYS A 130 -6.43 -4.07 22.06
C LYS A 130 -6.31 -2.56 21.87
N ILE A 131 -6.22 -2.09 20.63
CA ILE A 131 -6.19 -0.66 20.30
C ILE A 131 -7.54 0.00 20.64
N LYS A 132 -8.66 -0.64 20.27
CA LYS A 132 -10.01 -0.13 20.54
C LYS A 132 -10.33 -0.06 22.03
N GLU A 133 -9.94 -1.07 22.81
CA GLU A 133 -10.09 -1.10 24.28
C GLU A 133 -9.35 0.05 24.96
N ASN A 134 -8.21 0.46 24.40
CA ASN A 134 -7.40 1.58 24.89
C ASN A 134 -7.56 2.84 24.05
N SER A 135 -8.71 3.04 23.41
CA SER A 135 -8.96 4.14 22.48
C SER A 135 -8.75 5.54 23.08
N SER A 136 -8.98 5.71 24.39
CA SER A 136 -8.69 6.97 25.10
C SER A 136 -7.20 7.32 25.09
N PHE A 137 -6.33 6.32 25.23
CA PHE A 137 -4.89 6.49 25.15
C PHE A 137 -4.44 6.64 23.69
N TYR A 138 -4.89 5.75 22.80
CA TYR A 138 -4.59 5.78 21.36
C TYR A 138 -5.42 6.83 20.60
N ARG A 139 -5.51 8.05 21.15
CA ARG A 139 -6.31 9.13 20.59
C ARG A 139 -5.84 9.46 19.17
N GLY A 140 -6.76 9.39 18.21
CA GLY A 140 -6.48 9.61 16.79
C GLY A 140 -5.94 8.39 16.05
N VAL A 141 -5.88 7.22 16.68
CA VAL A 141 -5.64 5.95 15.99
C VAL A 141 -6.99 5.34 15.59
N ASP A 142 -7.28 5.31 14.30
CA ASP A 142 -8.49 4.70 13.75
C ASP A 142 -8.17 3.33 13.11
N ILE A 143 -9.04 2.33 13.34
CA ILE A 143 -8.97 1.03 12.68
C ILE A 143 -9.93 1.03 11.49
N ASN A 144 -9.37 0.95 10.29
CA ASN A 144 -10.15 0.83 9.07
C ASN A 144 -10.15 -0.62 8.60
N VAL A 145 -11.34 -1.14 8.31
CA VAL A 145 -11.50 -2.42 7.64
C VAL A 145 -11.44 -2.15 6.14
N THR A 146 -10.46 -2.75 5.46
CA THR A 146 -10.30 -2.65 4.01
C THR A 146 -10.29 -4.04 3.41
N THR A 147 -10.57 -4.12 2.11
CA THR A 147 -10.46 -5.37 1.36
C THR A 147 -9.01 -5.59 0.95
N ALA A 148 -8.53 -6.83 1.08
CA ALA A 148 -7.22 -7.24 0.60
C ALA A 148 -7.38 -8.38 -0.40
N ARG A 149 -6.63 -8.33 -1.50
CA ARG A 149 -6.63 -9.39 -2.51
C ARG A 149 -5.82 -10.58 -1.99
N HIS A 150 -6.37 -11.78 -2.12
CA HIS A 150 -5.74 -13.03 -1.70
C HIS A 150 -5.74 -14.02 -2.87
N TYR A 151 -4.56 -14.54 -3.24
CA TYR A 151 -4.40 -15.55 -4.28
C TYR A 151 -4.32 -16.94 -3.64
N THR A 152 -5.42 -17.70 -3.71
CA THR A 152 -5.56 -19.01 -3.04
C THR A 152 -4.43 -19.99 -3.40
N ASP A 153 -4.05 -20.06 -4.68
CA ASP A 153 -2.81 -20.68 -5.12
C ASP A 153 -2.08 -19.69 -6.04
N GLY A 154 -1.04 -19.06 -5.50
CA GLY A 154 -0.28 -18.04 -6.23
C GLY A 154 0.54 -18.61 -7.38
N THR A 155 0.70 -19.93 -7.49
CA THR A 155 1.53 -20.57 -8.51
C THR A 155 0.76 -20.94 -9.78
N ILE A 156 -0.58 -20.92 -9.74
CA ILE A 156 -1.43 -21.27 -10.88
C ILE A 156 -1.71 -20.02 -11.73
N ALA A 157 -1.40 -20.13 -13.02
CA ALA A 157 -1.60 -19.11 -14.05
C ALA A 157 -1.18 -17.67 -13.65
N PRO A 158 0.00 -17.47 -13.02
CA PRO A 158 0.36 -16.18 -12.42
C PRO A 158 0.39 -15.04 -13.44
N HIS A 159 0.90 -15.32 -14.65
CA HIS A 159 0.95 -14.38 -15.76
C HIS A 159 -0.42 -14.00 -16.34
N ILE A 160 -1.43 -14.87 -16.16
CA ILE A 160 -2.78 -14.66 -16.68
C ILE A 160 -3.63 -13.94 -15.65
N ILE A 161 -3.60 -14.39 -14.39
CA ILE A 161 -4.36 -13.76 -13.31
C ILE A 161 -3.85 -12.33 -13.08
N GLY A 162 -2.53 -12.18 -12.93
CA GLY A 162 -1.89 -10.91 -12.61
C GLY A 162 -2.10 -10.45 -11.18
N ILE A 163 -1.75 -9.18 -10.90
CA ILE A 163 -1.84 -8.61 -9.57
C ILE A 163 -2.56 -7.27 -9.53
N THR A 164 -3.02 -6.90 -8.34
CA THR A 164 -3.36 -5.53 -7.99
C THR A 164 -2.15 -4.79 -7.40
N GLY A 165 -2.15 -3.46 -7.38
CA GLY A 165 -1.10 -2.65 -6.75
C GLY A 165 -1.52 -1.20 -6.58
N LYS A 166 -0.76 -0.42 -5.80
CA LYS A 166 -1.04 1.01 -5.59
C LYS A 166 -1.04 1.78 -6.90
N LEU A 167 -2.02 2.64 -7.06
CA LEU A 167 -2.12 3.55 -8.19
C LEU A 167 -0.89 4.47 -8.25
N ASN A 168 -0.29 4.62 -9.42
CA ASN A 168 0.78 5.59 -9.65
C ASN A 168 0.21 6.91 -10.19
N GLU A 169 1.03 7.97 -10.23
CA GLU A 169 0.57 9.31 -10.63
C GLU A 169 -0.02 9.35 -12.04
N SER A 170 0.63 8.69 -13.02
CA SER A 170 0.13 8.62 -14.40
C SER A 170 -1.20 7.89 -14.47
N GLU A 171 -1.30 6.71 -13.84
CA GLU A 171 -2.54 5.93 -13.82
C GLU A 171 -3.67 6.69 -13.12
N TYR A 172 -3.38 7.37 -12.01
CA TYR A 172 -4.38 8.20 -11.32
C TYR A 172 -4.86 9.33 -12.22
N LYS A 173 -3.94 10.02 -12.90
CA LYS A 173 -4.29 11.09 -13.83
C LYS A 173 -5.19 10.55 -14.96
N ASP A 174 -4.81 9.45 -15.60
CA ASP A 174 -5.56 8.87 -16.71
C ASP A 174 -6.96 8.42 -16.26
N ARG A 175 -7.08 7.77 -15.10
CA ARG A 175 -8.37 7.35 -14.53
C ARG A 175 -9.22 8.55 -14.10
N THR A 176 -8.60 9.59 -13.56
CA THR A 176 -9.30 10.84 -13.19
C THR A 176 -9.82 11.56 -14.43
N ASP A 177 -9.04 11.62 -15.50
CA ASP A 177 -9.43 12.26 -16.75
C ASP A 177 -10.57 11.49 -17.43
N ALA A 178 -10.51 10.15 -17.43
CA ALA A 178 -11.60 9.30 -17.91
C ALA A 178 -12.90 9.53 -17.11
N TYR A 179 -12.81 9.56 -15.78
CA TYR A 179 -13.95 9.88 -14.91
C TYR A 179 -14.53 11.27 -15.19
N LYS A 180 -13.69 12.29 -15.36
CA LYS A 180 -14.14 13.66 -15.69
C LYS A 180 -14.84 13.72 -17.04
N ALA A 181 -14.36 12.98 -18.03
CA ALA A 181 -14.98 12.92 -19.34
C ALA A 181 -16.36 12.24 -19.28
N GLU A 182 -16.47 11.12 -18.57
CA GLU A 182 -17.74 10.40 -18.42
C GLU A 182 -18.75 11.20 -17.60
N SER A 183 -18.34 11.78 -16.47
CA SER A 183 -19.22 12.58 -15.59
C SER A 183 -19.69 13.90 -16.21
N ALA A 184 -19.05 14.36 -17.29
CA ALA A 184 -19.47 15.55 -18.04
C ALA A 184 -20.69 15.31 -18.94
N ASP A 185 -21.12 14.06 -19.17
CA ASP A 185 -22.32 13.77 -19.93
C ASP A 185 -23.56 14.37 -19.23
N GLN A 186 -24.25 15.25 -19.96
CA GLN A 186 -25.44 15.95 -19.48
C GLN A 186 -26.67 15.05 -19.37
N ASN A 187 -26.65 13.88 -20.01
CA ASN A 187 -27.75 12.91 -19.98
C ASN A 187 -27.72 12.03 -18.72
N LEU A 188 -26.64 12.06 -17.93
CA LEU A 188 -26.53 11.28 -16.70
C LEU A 188 -27.47 11.82 -15.62
N THR A 189 -28.24 10.92 -15.03
CA THR A 189 -29.05 11.19 -13.83
C THR A 189 -28.17 11.49 -12.61
N THR A 190 -28.74 12.14 -11.59
CA THR A 190 -28.04 12.40 -10.32
C THR A 190 -27.51 11.11 -9.68
N GLU A 191 -28.26 10.02 -9.75
CA GLU A 191 -27.84 8.72 -9.21
C GLU A 191 -26.65 8.16 -9.98
N GLN A 192 -26.67 8.18 -11.32
CA GLN A 192 -25.55 7.73 -12.14
C GLN A 192 -24.29 8.56 -11.90
N LYS A 193 -24.40 9.89 -11.79
CA LYS A 193 -23.27 10.76 -11.44
C LYS A 193 -22.72 10.44 -10.05
N THR A 194 -23.61 10.12 -9.11
CA THR A 194 -23.21 9.69 -7.77
C THR A 194 -22.44 8.38 -7.84
N THR A 195 -22.97 7.35 -8.51
CA THR A 195 -22.30 6.05 -8.74
C THR A 195 -20.91 6.22 -9.37
N LEU A 196 -20.80 7.03 -10.43
CA LEU A 196 -19.52 7.33 -11.08
C LEU A 196 -18.52 7.97 -10.12
N SER A 197 -18.96 8.94 -9.32
CA SER A 197 -18.10 9.62 -8.35
C SER A 197 -17.53 8.69 -7.28
N LEU A 198 -18.16 7.56 -7.00
CA LEU A 198 -17.70 6.61 -5.97
C LEU A 198 -16.85 5.50 -6.55
N ARG A 199 -16.99 5.26 -7.85
CA ARG A 199 -16.08 4.39 -8.59
C ARG A 199 -14.80 5.12 -8.96
N ALA A 200 -14.79 6.46 -8.94
CA ALA A 200 -13.60 7.29 -9.10
C ALA A 200 -12.50 6.84 -8.12
N TYR A 201 -11.26 6.87 -8.59
CA TYR A 201 -10.12 6.43 -7.80
C TYR A 201 -9.68 7.52 -6.84
N ALA A 202 -9.32 7.11 -5.62
CA ALA A 202 -8.47 7.90 -4.74
C ALA A 202 -6.99 7.64 -5.05
N MET A 203 -6.11 8.57 -4.69
CA MET A 203 -4.65 8.42 -4.92
C MET A 203 -4.05 7.21 -4.21
N ASP A 204 -4.63 6.80 -3.09
CA ASP A 204 -4.18 5.66 -2.29
C ASP A 204 -4.88 4.33 -2.63
N ASP A 205 -5.76 4.34 -3.64
CA ASP A 205 -6.45 3.14 -4.11
C ASP A 205 -5.47 2.13 -4.73
N THR A 206 -5.97 0.90 -4.80
CA THR A 206 -5.31 -0.21 -5.49
C THR A 206 -6.04 -0.47 -6.81
N ILE A 207 -5.29 -0.79 -7.86
CA ILE A 207 -5.79 -1.10 -9.20
C ILE A 207 -5.10 -2.36 -9.74
N GLY A 208 -5.78 -3.12 -10.61
CA GLY A 208 -5.20 -4.19 -11.42
C GLY A 208 -4.06 -3.69 -12.31
N LYS A 209 -2.86 -4.25 -12.12
CA LYS A 209 -1.62 -3.84 -12.79
C LYS A 209 -1.37 -4.54 -14.11
N PHE A 210 -1.73 -5.81 -14.19
CA PHE A 210 -1.64 -6.58 -15.42
C PHE A 210 -2.53 -7.82 -15.32
N GLY A 211 -2.56 -8.62 -16.39
CA GLY A 211 -3.36 -9.84 -16.46
C GLY A 211 -4.86 -9.55 -16.38
N LEU A 212 -5.60 -10.51 -15.86
CA LEU A 212 -7.04 -10.41 -15.65
C LEU A 212 -7.43 -9.34 -14.64
N GLU A 213 -6.62 -9.13 -13.59
CA GLU A 213 -6.88 -8.05 -12.62
C GLU A 213 -6.98 -6.69 -13.35
N SER A 214 -6.09 -6.42 -14.30
CA SER A 214 -6.13 -5.16 -15.09
C SER A 214 -7.17 -5.19 -16.20
N ALA A 215 -7.25 -6.30 -16.96
CA ALA A 215 -8.13 -6.42 -18.11
C ALA A 215 -9.63 -6.43 -17.72
N MET A 216 -9.94 -6.87 -16.51
CA MET A 216 -11.31 -6.94 -15.98
C MET A 216 -11.55 -5.94 -14.85
N GLU A 217 -10.68 -4.93 -14.68
CA GLU A 217 -10.77 -3.94 -13.59
C GLU A 217 -12.16 -3.28 -13.52
N ASP A 218 -12.74 -2.93 -14.67
CA ASP A 218 -14.04 -2.26 -14.71
C ASP A 218 -15.18 -3.14 -14.17
N TYR A 219 -15.06 -4.47 -14.26
CA TYR A 219 -15.99 -5.43 -13.68
C TYR A 219 -15.64 -5.78 -12.22
N LEU A 220 -14.36 -6.04 -11.96
CA LEU A 220 -13.84 -6.47 -10.65
C LEU A 220 -13.91 -5.36 -9.60
N ARG A 221 -13.84 -4.10 -10.02
CA ARG A 221 -13.94 -2.95 -9.11
C ARG A 221 -15.39 -2.75 -8.68
N GLY A 222 -15.59 -2.80 -7.37
CA GLY A 222 -16.86 -2.44 -6.74
C GLY A 222 -17.15 -0.93 -6.79
N THR A 223 -18.23 -0.54 -6.13
CA THR A 223 -18.62 0.86 -5.95
C THR A 223 -18.50 1.20 -4.46
N ASN A 224 -17.75 2.27 -4.14
CA ASN A 224 -17.56 2.66 -2.75
C ASN A 224 -18.88 3.09 -2.07
N GLY A 225 -19.01 2.73 -0.80
CA GLY A 225 -20.07 3.21 0.08
C GLY A 225 -19.80 4.62 0.59
N ILE A 226 -20.70 5.14 1.42
CA ILE A 226 -20.53 6.39 2.17
C ILE A 226 -20.73 6.08 3.64
N MET A 227 -19.74 6.45 4.45
CA MET A 227 -19.84 6.44 5.90
C MET A 227 -19.81 7.88 6.41
N THR A 228 -20.90 8.32 7.05
CA THR A 228 -20.97 9.62 7.70
C THR A 228 -20.49 9.48 9.14
N THR A 229 -19.53 10.31 9.56
CA THR A 229 -19.11 10.37 10.97
C THR A 229 -19.53 11.71 11.56
N THR A 230 -20.41 11.66 12.56
CA THR A 230 -20.82 12.82 13.34
C THR A 230 -19.97 12.90 14.60
N THR A 231 -19.45 14.10 14.87
CA THR A 231 -18.70 14.40 16.09
C THR A 231 -19.50 15.37 16.92
N ALA A 232 -19.90 14.95 18.12
CA ALA A 232 -20.60 15.82 19.06
C ALA A 232 -19.64 16.84 19.69
N SER A 233 -20.20 17.89 20.30
CA SER A 233 -19.44 18.96 20.95
C SER A 233 -18.57 18.49 22.12
N ASP A 234 -18.86 17.32 22.68
CA ASP A 234 -18.07 16.64 23.72
C ASP A 234 -16.95 15.74 23.16
N GLY A 235 -16.83 15.64 21.83
CA GLY A 235 -15.83 14.81 21.14
C GLY A 235 -16.28 13.37 20.88
N THR A 236 -17.50 12.98 21.27
CA THR A 236 -18.05 11.65 20.99
C THR A 236 -18.30 11.48 19.50
N LYS A 237 -17.82 10.36 18.92
CA LYS A 237 -18.05 9.99 17.52
C LYS A 237 -19.16 8.97 17.38
N THR A 238 -20.06 9.22 16.44
CA THR A 238 -20.97 8.20 15.90
C THR A 238 -20.79 8.12 14.40
N SER A 239 -20.44 6.93 13.90
CA SER A 239 -20.32 6.66 12.47
C SER A 239 -21.52 5.83 12.01
N GLU A 240 -22.10 6.21 10.89
CA GLU A 240 -23.22 5.53 10.25
C GLU A 240 -22.91 5.31 8.77
N ILE A 241 -23.21 4.12 8.26
CA ILE A 241 -23.13 3.84 6.83
C ILE A 241 -24.38 4.44 6.18
N THR A 242 -24.23 5.58 5.51
CA THR A 242 -25.30 6.29 4.80
C THR A 242 -25.55 5.70 3.42
N ARG A 243 -24.55 5.01 2.83
CA ARG A 243 -24.77 4.13 1.69
C ARG A 243 -23.82 2.94 1.73
N GLU A 244 -24.36 1.74 1.61
CA GLU A 244 -23.57 0.52 1.54
C GLU A 244 -22.68 0.49 0.29
N PRO A 245 -21.46 -0.07 0.38
CA PRO A 245 -20.67 -0.39 -0.80
C PRO A 245 -21.34 -1.50 -1.62
N VAL A 246 -21.05 -1.52 -2.92
CA VAL A 246 -21.49 -2.60 -3.82
C VAL A 246 -20.25 -3.36 -4.27
N ASP A 247 -20.24 -4.67 -4.09
CA ASP A 247 -19.13 -5.53 -4.53
C ASP A 247 -18.98 -5.49 -6.06
N GLY A 248 -17.74 -5.71 -6.53
CA GLY A 248 -17.50 -5.91 -7.95
C GLY A 248 -18.07 -7.24 -8.45
N ASP A 249 -18.14 -7.38 -9.76
CA ASP A 249 -18.62 -8.60 -10.39
C ASP A 249 -17.65 -9.77 -10.20
N THR A 250 -18.19 -10.98 -10.25
CA THR A 250 -17.40 -12.21 -10.26
C THR A 250 -17.03 -12.58 -11.70
N VAL A 251 -15.74 -12.64 -12.00
CA VAL A 251 -15.24 -13.09 -13.30
C VAL A 251 -15.04 -14.61 -13.28
N ILE A 252 -15.75 -15.32 -14.16
CA ILE A 252 -15.60 -16.77 -14.36
C ILE A 252 -14.71 -17.02 -15.57
N LEU A 253 -13.62 -17.77 -15.38
CA LEU A 253 -12.65 -18.06 -16.44
C LEU A 253 -12.96 -19.37 -17.16
N THR A 254 -12.48 -19.48 -18.39
CA THR A 254 -12.45 -20.74 -19.15
C THR A 254 -11.32 -21.66 -18.73
N LEU A 255 -10.37 -21.17 -17.94
CA LEU A 255 -9.22 -21.95 -17.46
C LEU A 255 -9.68 -23.08 -16.54
N ASP A 256 -9.26 -24.30 -16.88
CA ASP A 256 -9.36 -25.44 -15.98
C ASP A 256 -8.10 -25.48 -15.10
N SER A 257 -8.26 -25.27 -13.80
CA SER A 257 -7.13 -25.15 -12.86
C SER A 257 -6.29 -26.43 -12.77
N VAL A 258 -6.90 -27.61 -12.93
CA VAL A 258 -6.22 -28.90 -12.88
C VAL A 258 -5.38 -29.10 -14.14
N LEU A 259 -5.96 -28.82 -15.31
CA LEU A 259 -5.26 -28.86 -16.59
C LEU A 259 -4.15 -27.82 -16.65
N GLN A 260 -4.43 -26.59 -16.24
CA GLN A 260 -3.47 -25.49 -16.14
C GLN A 260 -2.23 -25.91 -15.33
N LYS A 261 -2.44 -26.50 -14.15
CA LYS A 261 -1.36 -26.98 -13.30
C LYS A 261 -0.54 -28.07 -13.99
N LYS A 262 -1.22 -29.05 -14.61
CA LYS A 262 -0.55 -30.12 -15.36
C LYS A 262 0.29 -29.61 -16.53
N VAL A 263 -0.21 -28.62 -17.27
CA VAL A 263 0.49 -28.01 -18.40
C VAL A 263 1.71 -27.23 -17.89
N GLN A 264 1.57 -26.45 -16.81
CA GLN A 264 2.69 -25.74 -16.19
C GLN A 264 3.79 -26.69 -15.72
N ASP A 265 3.42 -27.73 -14.97
CA ASP A 265 4.39 -28.70 -14.43
C ASP A 265 5.09 -29.48 -15.55
N SER A 266 4.35 -29.84 -16.61
CA SER A 266 4.92 -30.52 -17.78
C SER A 266 5.87 -29.63 -18.57
N LEU A 267 5.52 -28.35 -18.75
CA LEU A 267 6.37 -27.36 -19.42
C LEU A 267 7.65 -27.10 -18.62
N ALA A 268 7.55 -26.94 -17.30
CA ALA A 268 8.70 -26.78 -16.41
C ALA A 268 9.64 -27.99 -16.51
N ALA A 269 9.10 -29.21 -16.36
CA ALA A 269 9.89 -30.43 -16.46
C ALA A 269 10.50 -30.62 -17.86
N PHE A 270 9.82 -30.17 -18.92
CA PHE A 270 10.37 -30.19 -20.27
C PHE A 270 11.57 -29.25 -20.37
N VAL A 271 11.41 -27.97 -20.01
CA VAL A 271 12.48 -26.96 -20.13
C VAL A 271 13.69 -27.31 -19.24
N GLU A 272 13.47 -27.78 -18.02
CA GLU A 272 14.54 -28.12 -17.07
C GLU A 272 15.43 -29.27 -17.58
N ARG A 273 14.89 -30.23 -18.33
CA ARG A 273 15.68 -31.32 -18.95
C ARG A 273 16.70 -30.82 -19.98
N TYR A 274 16.55 -29.60 -20.49
CA TYR A 274 17.42 -29.01 -21.51
C TYR A 274 18.18 -27.79 -21.01
N ARG A 275 18.02 -27.39 -19.75
CA ARG A 275 18.64 -26.16 -19.19
C ARG A 275 20.17 -26.17 -19.23
N ASP A 276 20.80 -27.33 -19.03
CA ASP A 276 22.27 -27.47 -19.00
C ASP A 276 22.88 -27.71 -20.39
N LYS A 277 22.08 -27.58 -21.46
CA LYS A 277 22.57 -27.70 -22.84
C LYS A 277 22.73 -26.30 -23.40
N ASP A 278 23.96 -25.92 -23.73
CA ASP A 278 24.40 -24.58 -24.16
C ASP A 278 23.63 -23.93 -25.34
N ALA A 279 22.63 -24.60 -25.92
CA ALA A 279 21.92 -24.19 -27.12
C ALA A 279 20.42 -23.88 -26.93
N ILE A 280 19.80 -24.19 -25.78
CA ILE A 280 18.34 -24.02 -25.61
C ILE A 280 18.03 -22.96 -24.54
N PRO A 281 17.32 -21.88 -24.90
CA PRO A 281 16.82 -20.90 -23.94
C PRO A 281 15.97 -21.60 -22.87
N ALA A 282 16.24 -21.34 -21.58
CA ALA A 282 15.48 -21.92 -20.46
C ALA A 282 14.11 -21.24 -20.26
N VAL A 283 13.36 -21.03 -21.35
CA VAL A 283 12.06 -20.37 -21.41
C VAL A 283 11.11 -21.15 -22.32
N GLY A 284 9.80 -21.00 -22.12
CA GLY A 284 8.81 -21.63 -23.00
C GLY A 284 7.39 -21.18 -22.69
N SER A 285 6.47 -21.45 -23.61
CA SER A 285 5.04 -21.25 -23.41
C SER A 285 4.23 -22.40 -24.00
N ALA A 286 3.05 -22.62 -23.44
CA ALA A 286 2.10 -23.63 -23.90
C ALA A 286 0.67 -23.13 -23.73
N VAL A 287 -0.15 -23.31 -24.76
CA VAL A 287 -1.58 -22.94 -24.74
C VAL A 287 -2.41 -24.15 -25.12
N VAL A 288 -3.45 -24.43 -24.35
CA VAL A 288 -4.45 -25.46 -24.63
C VAL A 288 -5.80 -24.78 -24.82
N MET A 289 -6.44 -25.05 -25.94
CA MET A 289 -7.69 -24.43 -26.35
C MET A 289 -8.69 -25.50 -26.78
N ASP A 290 -9.96 -25.31 -26.44
CA ASP A 290 -11.05 -26.05 -27.06
C ASP A 290 -11.28 -25.51 -28.48
N VAL A 291 -11.01 -26.35 -29.48
CA VAL A 291 -11.10 -25.98 -30.90
C VAL A 291 -12.51 -25.67 -31.37
N ASN A 292 -13.56 -26.12 -30.66
CA ASN A 292 -14.94 -25.89 -31.04
C ASN A 292 -15.45 -24.54 -30.55
N THR A 293 -14.98 -24.10 -29.38
CA THR A 293 -15.47 -22.89 -28.71
C THR A 293 -14.47 -21.73 -28.74
N GLY A 294 -13.19 -22.00 -29.01
CA GLY A 294 -12.10 -21.04 -28.85
C GLY A 294 -11.73 -20.78 -27.39
N ALA A 295 -12.31 -21.50 -26.43
CA ALA A 295 -12.04 -21.31 -25.01
C ALA A 295 -10.60 -21.74 -24.67
N VAL A 296 -9.87 -20.86 -23.98
CA VAL A 296 -8.52 -21.18 -23.47
C VAL A 296 -8.66 -21.95 -22.17
N LEU A 297 -8.27 -23.22 -22.18
CA LEU A 297 -8.38 -24.14 -21.03
C LEU A 297 -7.11 -24.13 -20.18
N ALA A 298 -5.95 -23.87 -20.79
CA ALA A 298 -4.69 -23.65 -20.09
C ALA A 298 -3.78 -22.70 -20.88
N CYS A 299 -3.04 -21.84 -20.18
CA CYS A 299 -2.02 -20.96 -20.74
C CYS A 299 -0.85 -20.83 -19.76
N ALA A 300 0.28 -21.46 -20.10
CA ALA A 300 1.44 -21.56 -19.24
C ALA A 300 2.66 -20.88 -19.88
N THR A 301 3.46 -20.24 -19.03
CA THR A 301 4.75 -19.64 -19.39
C THR A 301 5.80 -20.07 -18.37
N TYR A 302 6.99 -20.40 -18.84
CA TYR A 302 8.16 -20.72 -18.02
C TYR A 302 9.32 -19.76 -18.37
N PRO A 303 10.07 -19.26 -17.37
CA PRO A 303 9.92 -19.49 -15.93
C PRO A 303 8.62 -18.90 -15.38
N SER A 304 8.10 -19.54 -14.33
CA SER A 304 6.92 -19.07 -13.59
C SER A 304 7.33 -18.50 -12.24
N TYR A 305 6.39 -17.87 -11.55
CA TYR A 305 6.58 -17.30 -10.22
C TYR A 305 5.32 -17.49 -9.37
N ASP A 306 5.45 -17.21 -8.08
CA ASP A 306 4.32 -17.23 -7.15
C ASP A 306 3.77 -15.81 -6.96
N LEU A 307 2.47 -15.61 -7.22
CA LEU A 307 1.79 -14.32 -7.09
C LEU A 307 1.77 -13.81 -5.66
N ASN A 308 1.70 -14.66 -4.63
CA ASN A 308 1.71 -14.20 -3.25
C ASN A 308 3.07 -13.60 -2.89
N THR A 309 4.15 -14.27 -3.29
CA THR A 309 5.52 -13.80 -3.13
C THR A 309 5.74 -12.52 -3.92
N TYR A 310 5.30 -12.49 -5.18
CA TYR A 310 5.41 -11.30 -6.03
C TYR A 310 4.57 -10.13 -5.51
N TYR A 311 3.36 -10.37 -5.01
CA TYR A 311 2.46 -9.37 -4.46
C TYR A 311 3.02 -8.77 -3.16
N GLN A 312 3.55 -9.60 -2.26
CA GLN A 312 4.23 -9.15 -1.05
C GLN A 312 5.47 -8.32 -1.40
N ASN A 313 6.33 -8.79 -2.31
CA ASN A 313 7.49 -8.04 -2.77
C ASN A 313 7.12 -6.77 -3.52
N SER A 314 6.02 -6.77 -4.28
CA SER A 314 5.46 -5.59 -4.95
C SER A 314 4.96 -4.57 -3.93
N ARG A 315 4.27 -5.00 -2.86
CA ARG A 315 3.90 -4.10 -1.75
C ARG A 315 5.13 -3.56 -1.03
N LEU A 316 6.13 -4.39 -0.74
CA LEU A 316 7.39 -3.95 -0.11
C LEU A 316 8.16 -2.99 -1.02
N SER A 317 8.23 -3.26 -2.32
CA SER A 317 8.90 -2.40 -3.29
C SER A 317 8.10 -1.13 -3.59
N GLN A 318 6.76 -1.16 -3.58
CA GLN A 318 5.91 0.03 -3.63
C GLN A 318 6.01 0.85 -2.35
N ARG A 319 6.25 0.25 -1.18
CA ARG A 319 6.66 1.00 0.02
C ARG A 319 7.99 1.72 -0.24
N ILE A 320 8.96 1.02 -0.85
CA ILE A 320 10.24 1.61 -1.30
C ILE A 320 10.06 2.62 -2.46
N LYS A 321 9.00 2.54 -3.27
CA LYS A 321 8.77 3.38 -4.46
C LYS A 321 7.79 4.54 -4.22
N ALA A 322 6.87 4.46 -3.26
CA ALA A 322 6.11 5.60 -2.74
C ALA A 322 7.04 6.56 -1.98
N LEU A 323 8.12 6.04 -1.42
CA LEU A 323 9.30 6.82 -1.04
C LEU A 323 9.91 7.57 -2.26
N ARG A 324 9.93 6.94 -3.45
CA ARG A 324 10.50 7.46 -4.72
C ARG A 324 9.57 8.35 -5.59
N PHE A 325 8.25 8.31 -5.46
CA PHE A 325 7.30 8.99 -6.37
C PHE A 325 6.94 10.43 -6.00
N GLY A 326 7.56 11.04 -4.98
CA GLY A 326 7.52 12.50 -4.79
C GLY A 326 8.35 13.30 -5.81
N THR A 327 8.82 12.68 -6.90
CA THR A 327 9.74 13.29 -7.87
C THR A 327 9.70 12.50 -9.18
N GLU A 328 8.86 12.91 -10.13
CA GLU A 328 9.14 12.86 -11.57
C GLU A 328 8.07 13.68 -12.31
N LEU A 329 8.16 15.01 -12.17
CA LEU A 329 7.68 15.94 -13.20
C LEU A 329 8.91 16.41 -13.98
N LEU A 330 9.07 15.88 -15.19
CA LEU A 330 9.58 16.63 -16.33
C LEU A 330 8.37 16.98 -17.20
#